data_AF-A0AA38XVL1-F1
#
_entry.id   AF-A0AA38XVL1-F1
#
_cell.length_a   1.000
_cell.length_b   1.000
_cell.length_c   1.000
_cell.angle_alpha   90.00
_cell.angle_beta   90.00
_cell.angle_gamma   90.00
#
_symmetry.space_group_name_H-M   'P 1'
#
loop_
_entity.id
_entity.type
_entity.pdbx_description
1 polymer ?
#
loop_
_entity_poly.entity_id
_entity_poly.type
_entity_poly.pdbx_seq_one_letter_code
_entity_poly.pdbx_strand_id
1 'polypeptide(L)'
;MAGSVPAHRVLSDRPLRIALVAGEASGDLLGAGLIRELKARFPHAEFAGIGGDAMRSAGCQTWHDASELAVMGLTEVLRHLPRLLKLRSAFRQRALEWQPDVFIGIDAPDFNLGIERWLKQRGVRTVHYVSPSVWAWREKRAEKIGSSADLVLCLFPMEPPIYAKHGIDARFVGHPMADDIPLHVDREAARIELGLPASAKVLAVLPGSRLGEISKLGEAFFEAAWQVSERIPGLHVVVPAANAACRRLIEEQLSRSALPVAYSHVLDGQARNAMIAADVVVLASGTATLEAMLVKRPMVVGYRVNELTYRLVKALGLIKVDRFALPNILAGQDLAPELMQHDCTPEKLAAAVQQWFDHPQRIADLQGTYTRLHERLRKSMSRRHAAAASLALFDGAAVIDPGHRIAGVDEAGRGPLAGPVAVAAVVFDPQRPRLNGLDDSKQLTAARREQLHDRILDRALAWHVVLVDVEAIDRLNIYQATLQGMRDVVAAVAHVAGFARIDGNVVPKGLVLPAQALVGGDGIDRAIMAASILAKVSRDRYMLDLHARHPQYGFDQHKGYGTPAHLAALREHGPCAEHRRSFAPVRECLEAPPTSAIDIAIA
;
A
#
# COMPACT_ATOMS: atom_id res chain seq x y z
N MET A 1 -2.38 14.60 -55.80
CA MET A 1 -1.02 14.87 -55.29
C MET A 1 -1.02 14.63 -53.80
N ALA A 2 -0.13 13.76 -53.33
CA ALA A 2 -0.06 13.31 -51.95
C ALA A 2 0.32 14.47 -51.02
N GLY A 3 -0.62 14.90 -50.17
CA GLY A 3 -0.32 15.71 -49.00
C GLY A 3 0.17 14.78 -47.90
N SER A 4 1.46 14.85 -47.59
CA SER A 4 2.10 14.09 -46.51
C SER A 4 1.38 14.31 -45.19
N VAL A 5 0.78 13.25 -44.65
CA VAL A 5 0.41 13.14 -43.25
C VAL A 5 1.69 13.30 -42.42
N PRO A 6 1.75 14.21 -41.44
CA PRO A 6 2.95 14.33 -40.61
C PRO A 6 3.15 13.02 -39.85
N ALA A 7 4.37 12.49 -39.97
CA ALA A 7 4.80 11.24 -39.37
C ALA A 7 4.39 11.14 -37.90
N HIS A 8 3.89 9.96 -37.53
CA HIS A 8 3.68 9.51 -36.16
C HIS A 8 4.80 10.02 -35.24
N ARG A 9 4.46 10.78 -34.19
CA ARG A 9 5.39 10.99 -33.08
C ARG A 9 5.60 9.65 -32.39
N VAL A 10 6.80 9.14 -32.54
CA VAL A 10 7.40 7.97 -31.90
C VAL A 10 7.14 8.03 -30.38
N LEU A 11 6.88 6.87 -29.75
CA LEU A 11 7.15 6.64 -28.31
C LEU A 11 8.45 7.37 -27.97
N SER A 12 8.56 8.10 -26.86
CA SER A 12 9.82 8.82 -26.61
C SER A 12 11.01 7.86 -26.79
N ASP A 13 11.91 8.16 -27.73
CA ASP A 13 13.10 7.33 -28.03
C ASP A 13 14.03 7.19 -26.82
N ARG A 14 13.72 7.84 -25.69
CA ARG A 14 14.49 7.73 -24.46
C ARG A 14 14.04 6.53 -23.63
N PRO A 15 15.00 5.79 -23.05
CA PRO A 15 14.70 4.70 -22.12
C PRO A 15 13.92 5.18 -20.88
N LEU A 16 13.23 4.24 -20.24
CA LEU A 16 12.55 4.45 -18.96
C LEU A 16 13.55 4.91 -17.91
N ARG A 17 13.29 6.04 -17.25
CA ARG A 17 14.17 6.66 -16.26
C ARG A 17 13.60 6.54 -14.86
N ILE A 18 14.32 5.86 -13.98
CA ILE A 18 13.91 5.63 -12.59
C ILE A 18 14.92 6.29 -11.66
N ALA A 19 14.46 7.27 -10.89
CA ALA A 19 15.27 7.91 -9.86
C ALA A 19 15.10 7.17 -8.52
N LEU A 20 16.20 6.79 -7.84
CA LEU A 20 16.16 6.07 -6.57
C LEU A 20 17.00 6.77 -5.50
N VAL A 21 16.54 6.72 -4.25
CA VAL A 21 17.30 7.22 -3.09
C VAL A 21 17.26 6.21 -1.95
N ALA A 22 18.42 5.63 -1.64
CA ALA A 22 18.64 4.85 -0.42
C ALA A 22 19.43 5.69 0.60
N GLY A 23 18.96 5.72 1.85
CA GLY A 23 19.60 6.50 2.93
C GLY A 23 20.61 5.75 3.79
N GLU A 24 20.67 4.41 3.67
CA GLU A 24 21.53 3.53 4.47
C GLU A 24 21.84 2.22 3.72
N ALA A 25 22.77 1.42 4.23
CA ALA A 25 23.25 0.19 3.60
C ALA A 25 22.16 -0.88 3.41
N SER A 26 21.23 -0.99 4.35
CA SER A 26 20.01 -1.82 4.23
C SER A 26 19.18 -1.37 3.01
N GLY A 27 18.90 -0.08 2.90
CA GLY A 27 18.20 0.51 1.74
C GLY A 27 18.95 0.30 0.42
N ASP A 28 20.29 0.34 0.43
CA ASP A 28 21.13 0.10 -0.75
C ASP A 28 20.95 -1.34 -1.27
N LEU A 29 20.94 -2.34 -0.39
CA LEU A 29 20.68 -3.73 -0.77
C LEU A 29 19.26 -3.92 -1.35
N LEU A 30 18.26 -3.24 -0.77
CA LEU A 30 16.89 -3.24 -1.30
C LEU A 30 16.81 -2.62 -2.69
N GLY A 31 17.46 -1.46 -2.87
CA GLY A 31 17.57 -0.79 -4.15
C GLY A 31 18.25 -1.65 -5.20
N ALA A 32 19.35 -2.33 -4.85
CA ALA A 32 20.06 -3.24 -5.74
C ALA A 32 19.21 -4.46 -6.14
N GLY A 33 18.43 -5.02 -5.20
CA GLY A 33 17.45 -6.06 -5.50
C GLY A 33 16.37 -5.58 -6.48
N LEU A 34 15.82 -4.40 -6.22
CA LEU A 34 14.79 -3.78 -7.07
C LEU A 34 15.30 -3.47 -8.48
N ILE A 35 16.50 -2.90 -8.61
CA ILE A 35 17.11 -2.58 -9.92
C ILE A 35 17.29 -3.85 -10.75
N ARG A 36 17.77 -4.95 -10.16
CA ARG A 36 17.96 -6.21 -10.89
C ARG A 36 16.64 -6.75 -11.47
N GLU A 37 15.58 -6.75 -10.67
CA GLU A 37 14.25 -7.18 -11.14
C GLU A 37 13.69 -6.23 -12.21
N LEU A 38 13.86 -4.92 -12.03
CA LEU A 38 13.41 -3.94 -13.02
C LEU A 38 14.18 -4.05 -14.34
N LYS A 39 15.49 -4.30 -14.31
CA LYS A 39 16.29 -4.56 -15.51
C LYS A 39 15.89 -5.85 -16.23
N ALA A 40 15.55 -6.90 -15.49
CA ALA A 40 15.07 -8.14 -16.09
C ALA A 40 13.78 -7.92 -16.91
N ARG A 41 12.95 -6.94 -16.50
CA ARG A 41 11.69 -6.61 -17.18
C ARG A 41 11.82 -5.49 -18.21
N PHE A 42 12.64 -4.48 -17.94
CA PHE A 42 12.93 -3.32 -18.78
C PHE A 42 14.44 -3.24 -19.03
N PRO A 43 14.98 -4.00 -20.00
CA PRO A 43 16.42 -4.12 -20.21
C PRO A 43 17.12 -2.79 -20.52
N HIS A 44 16.38 -1.83 -21.08
CA HIS A 44 16.90 -0.50 -21.43
C HIS A 44 16.70 0.55 -20.35
N ALA A 45 16.07 0.24 -19.22
CA ALA A 45 15.82 1.23 -18.18
C ALA A 45 17.12 1.83 -17.61
N GLU A 46 17.11 3.15 -17.42
CA GLU A 46 18.16 3.90 -16.78
C GLU A 46 17.80 4.14 -15.31
N PHE A 47 18.78 3.98 -14.43
CA PHE A 47 18.63 4.14 -12.99
C PHE A 47 19.62 5.18 -12.51
N ALA A 48 19.17 6.16 -11.74
CA ALA A 48 20.04 7.20 -11.21
C ALA A 48 19.60 7.67 -9.82
N GLY A 49 20.52 8.24 -9.04
CA GLY A 49 20.15 8.94 -7.81
C GLY A 49 21.14 8.80 -6.66
N ILE A 50 20.70 8.43 -5.47
CA ILE A 50 21.56 8.26 -4.28
C ILE A 50 21.54 6.80 -3.87
N GLY A 51 22.72 6.19 -3.82
CA GLY A 51 22.88 4.77 -3.50
C GLY A 51 24.32 4.45 -3.10
N GLY A 52 24.52 3.25 -2.57
CA GLY A 52 25.83 2.71 -2.21
C GLY A 52 26.36 1.75 -3.28
N ASP A 53 27.31 0.91 -2.88
CA ASP A 53 28.01 -0.02 -3.78
C ASP A 53 27.09 -1.08 -4.38
N ALA A 54 26.04 -1.51 -3.66
CA ALA A 54 25.13 -2.52 -4.17
C ALA A 54 24.28 -1.96 -5.31
N MET A 55 23.72 -0.76 -5.17
CA MET A 55 22.97 -0.09 -6.24
C MET A 55 23.87 0.25 -7.43
N ARG A 56 25.11 0.71 -7.18
CA ARG A 56 26.11 0.94 -8.24
C ARG A 56 26.39 -0.33 -9.03
N SER A 57 26.63 -1.45 -8.34
CA SER A 57 26.89 -2.75 -8.95
C SER A 57 25.69 -3.30 -9.72
N ALA A 58 24.47 -3.00 -9.27
CA ALA A 58 23.25 -3.29 -10.02
C ALA A 58 23.06 -2.36 -11.25
N GLY A 59 23.92 -1.35 -11.41
CA GLY A 59 24.00 -0.43 -12.53
C GLY A 59 23.10 0.80 -12.39
N CYS A 60 23.03 1.36 -11.18
CA CYS A 60 22.53 2.71 -10.92
C CYS A 60 23.65 3.75 -11.04
N GLN A 61 23.39 4.84 -11.76
CA GLN A 61 24.25 6.01 -11.77
C GLN A 61 24.04 6.82 -10.48
N THR A 62 24.87 6.56 -9.47
CA THR A 62 24.81 7.29 -8.20
C THR A 62 25.41 8.69 -8.35
N TRP A 63 24.58 9.71 -8.22
CA TRP A 63 24.96 11.13 -8.18
C TRP A 63 25.59 11.53 -6.85
N HIS A 64 25.21 10.84 -5.78
CA HIS A 64 25.75 10.98 -4.42
C HIS A 64 25.83 9.61 -3.76
N ASP A 65 26.70 9.48 -2.76
CA ASP A 65 26.86 8.24 -2.01
C ASP A 65 25.84 8.13 -0.87
N ALA A 66 25.31 6.93 -0.62
CA ALA A 66 24.38 6.69 0.49
C ALA A 66 25.00 7.01 1.87
N SER A 67 26.32 6.87 2.03
CA SER A 67 27.04 7.27 3.25
C SER A 67 26.92 8.75 3.57
N GLU A 68 26.60 9.60 2.59
CA GLU A 68 26.35 11.02 2.82
C GLU A 68 25.03 11.28 3.57
N LEU A 69 24.11 10.32 3.56
CA LEU A 69 22.83 10.34 4.27
C LEU A 69 22.87 9.61 5.61
N ALA A 70 23.83 8.71 5.80
CA ALA A 70 24.00 7.93 7.03
C ALA A 70 24.51 8.80 8.18
N VAL A 71 23.59 9.46 8.90
CA VAL A 71 23.90 10.20 10.13
C VAL A 71 23.35 9.44 11.34
N MET A 72 24.22 9.07 12.28
CA MET A 72 23.84 8.28 13.46
C MET A 72 23.62 9.18 14.69
N GLY A 73 22.37 9.28 15.17
CA GLY A 73 22.05 9.87 16.48
C GLY A 73 21.53 11.32 16.44
N LEU A 74 20.67 11.68 17.41
CA LEU A 74 19.95 12.96 17.44
C LEU A 74 20.85 14.20 17.48
N THR A 75 22.01 14.13 18.15
CA THR A 75 22.95 15.26 18.30
C THR A 75 23.84 15.48 17.08
N GLU A 76 24.20 14.41 16.37
CA GLU A 76 24.94 14.48 15.10
C GLU A 76 24.03 14.95 13.95
N VAL A 77 22.75 14.54 13.97
CA VAL A 77 21.73 14.99 13.00
C VAL A 77 21.62 16.52 12.94
N LEU A 78 21.64 17.22 14.08
CA LEU A 78 21.53 18.69 14.10
C LEU A 78 22.75 19.38 13.46
N ARG A 79 23.96 18.82 13.62
CA ARG A 79 25.18 19.36 12.99
C ARG A 79 25.22 19.13 11.48
N HIS A 80 24.65 18.01 11.02
CA HIS A 80 24.63 17.65 9.59
C HIS A 80 23.37 18.11 8.86
N LEU A 81 22.36 18.64 9.56
CA LEU A 81 21.10 19.09 8.97
C LEU A 81 21.27 20.10 7.81
N PRO A 82 22.14 21.15 7.90
CA PRO A 82 22.33 22.07 6.78
C PRO A 82 22.87 21.36 5.52
N ARG A 83 23.79 20.41 5.69
CA ARG A 83 24.34 19.60 4.60
C ARG A 83 23.25 18.74 3.96
N LEU A 84 22.43 18.06 4.77
CA LEU A 84 21.33 17.22 4.28
C LEU A 84 20.28 18.02 3.52
N LEU A 85 19.95 19.24 3.99
CA LEU A 85 19.03 20.13 3.26
C LEU A 85 19.61 20.59 1.92
N LYS A 86 20.90 20.92 1.88
CA LYS A 86 21.61 21.28 0.64
C LYS A 86 21.64 20.11 -0.35
N LEU A 87 21.98 18.91 0.13
CA LEU A 87 21.97 17.68 -0.66
C LEU A 87 20.58 17.38 -1.23
N ARG A 88 19.54 17.49 -0.39
CA ARG A 88 18.15 17.32 -0.81
C ARG A 88 17.75 18.32 -1.89
N SER A 89 18.17 19.56 -1.78
CA SER A 89 17.87 20.58 -2.78
C SER A 89 18.62 20.34 -4.10
N ALA A 90 19.91 19.98 -4.03
CA ALA A 90 20.71 19.65 -5.21
C ALA A 90 20.15 18.41 -5.94
N PHE A 91 19.80 17.37 -5.19
CA PHE A 91 19.17 16.18 -5.74
C PHE A 91 17.86 16.49 -6.47
N ARG A 92 16.96 17.27 -5.84
CA ARG A 92 15.67 17.64 -6.45
C ARG A 92 15.85 18.36 -7.79
N GLN A 93 16.79 19.30 -7.85
CA GLN A 93 17.06 20.06 -9.07
C GLN A 93 17.59 19.14 -10.18
N ARG A 94 18.60 18.33 -9.87
CA ARG A 94 19.18 17.37 -10.81
C ARG A 94 18.17 16.30 -11.26
N ALA A 95 17.34 15.81 -10.35
CA ALA A 95 16.28 14.87 -10.67
C ALA A 95 15.28 15.50 -11.64
N LEU A 96 14.84 16.73 -11.42
CA LEU A 96 13.92 17.41 -12.32
C LEU A 96 14.53 17.61 -13.73
N GLU A 97 15.81 17.98 -13.81
CA GLU A 97 16.55 18.13 -15.07
C GLU A 97 16.72 16.80 -15.80
N TRP A 98 16.91 15.70 -15.06
CA TRP A 98 17.04 14.36 -15.62
C TRP A 98 15.71 13.75 -16.09
N GLN A 99 14.58 14.31 -15.66
CA GLN A 99 13.21 13.92 -16.02
C GLN A 99 12.91 12.43 -15.78
N PRO A 100 12.90 11.96 -14.52
CA PRO A 100 12.50 10.60 -14.17
C PRO A 100 11.02 10.39 -14.47
N ASP A 101 10.70 9.20 -14.97
CA ASP A 101 9.33 8.73 -15.14
C ASP A 101 8.74 8.32 -13.78
N VAL A 102 9.58 7.74 -12.90
CA VAL A 102 9.25 7.41 -11.51
C VAL A 102 10.40 7.75 -10.56
N PHE A 103 10.05 8.25 -9.39
CA PHE A 103 10.93 8.37 -8.24
C PHE A 103 10.59 7.32 -7.18
N ILE A 104 11.60 6.62 -6.65
CA ILE A 104 11.47 5.62 -5.59
C ILE A 104 12.33 6.02 -4.39
N GLY A 105 11.68 6.45 -3.31
CA GLY A 105 12.34 6.65 -2.02
C GLY A 105 12.43 5.32 -1.29
N ILE A 106 13.64 4.86 -0.96
CA ILE A 106 13.88 3.61 -0.25
C ILE A 106 14.26 3.92 1.20
N ASP A 107 13.35 3.58 2.11
CA ASP A 107 13.45 3.88 3.53
C ASP A 107 13.71 5.39 3.77
N ALA A 108 14.41 5.75 4.84
CA ALA A 108 14.83 7.11 5.19
C ALA A 108 13.70 8.14 5.05
N PRO A 109 12.54 7.92 5.70
CA PRO A 109 11.32 8.71 5.47
C PRO A 109 11.51 10.20 5.73
N ASP A 110 12.39 10.59 6.66
CA ASP A 110 12.65 12.00 6.97
C ASP A 110 13.36 12.75 5.82
N PHE A 111 14.12 12.03 5.00
CA PHE A 111 14.74 12.55 3.78
C PHE A 111 13.82 12.42 2.56
N ASN A 112 13.32 11.19 2.33
CA ASN A 112 12.62 10.79 1.11
C ASN A 112 11.22 11.39 0.98
N LEU A 113 10.38 11.40 2.03
CA LEU A 113 9.00 11.92 1.95
C LEU A 113 8.96 13.38 1.49
N GLY A 114 9.98 14.16 1.85
CA GLY A 114 10.11 15.54 1.40
C GLY A 114 10.44 15.67 -0.09
N ILE A 115 11.25 14.77 -0.64
CA ILE A 115 11.58 14.72 -2.07
C ILE A 115 10.36 14.24 -2.87
N GLU A 116 9.75 13.14 -2.43
CA GLU A 116 8.56 12.55 -3.05
C GLU A 116 7.47 13.59 -3.22
N ARG A 117 7.08 14.26 -2.14
CA ARG A 117 6.05 15.31 -2.19
C ARG A 117 6.39 16.41 -3.20
N TRP A 118 7.65 16.84 -3.26
CA TRP A 118 8.08 17.92 -4.15
C TRP A 118 8.03 17.51 -5.63
N LEU A 119 8.42 16.26 -5.93
CA LEU A 119 8.37 15.66 -7.26
C LEU A 119 6.94 15.35 -7.70
N LYS A 120 6.11 14.80 -6.79
CA LYS A 120 4.68 14.52 -7.00
C LYS A 120 3.89 15.78 -7.35
N GLN A 121 4.17 16.89 -6.67
CA GLN A 121 3.58 18.20 -6.99
C GLN A 121 3.94 18.73 -8.39
N ARG A 122 4.97 18.16 -9.03
CA ARG A 122 5.47 18.50 -10.38
C ARG A 122 5.15 17.42 -11.41
N GLY A 123 4.28 16.47 -11.07
CA GLY A 123 3.78 15.46 -12.01
C GLY A 123 4.64 14.19 -12.13
N VAL A 124 5.75 14.09 -11.39
CA VAL A 124 6.55 12.85 -11.33
C VAL A 124 5.83 11.85 -10.43
N ARG A 125 5.70 10.60 -10.87
CA ARG A 125 5.11 9.54 -10.05
C ARG A 125 6.08 9.10 -8.95
N THR A 126 5.55 8.87 -7.76
CA THR A 126 6.35 8.65 -6.55
C THR A 126 5.97 7.37 -5.84
N VAL A 127 6.99 6.57 -5.49
CA VAL A 127 6.85 5.33 -4.74
C VAL A 127 7.68 5.44 -3.46
N HIS A 128 7.09 5.07 -2.33
CA HIS A 128 7.82 4.91 -1.08
C HIS A 128 8.02 3.42 -0.82
N TYR A 129 9.26 2.95 -0.84
CA TYR A 129 9.62 1.57 -0.56
C TYR A 129 10.15 1.45 0.87
N VAL A 130 9.58 0.51 1.62
CA VAL A 130 9.70 0.36 3.07
C VAL A 130 8.79 1.39 3.75
N SER A 131 7.54 0.98 3.93
CA SER A 131 6.61 1.70 4.80
C SER A 131 7.32 1.98 6.14
N PRO A 132 7.43 3.25 6.57
CA PRO A 132 7.89 3.52 7.92
C PRO A 132 6.94 2.84 8.90
N SER A 133 7.39 2.50 10.10
CA SER A 133 6.57 1.77 11.10
C SER A 133 5.39 2.62 11.62
N VAL A 134 4.44 2.97 10.75
CA VAL A 134 3.23 3.76 11.00
C VAL A 134 2.27 2.98 11.88
N TRP A 135 2.32 1.64 11.81
CA TRP A 135 1.62 0.74 12.72
C TRP A 135 2.03 0.96 14.20
N ALA A 136 3.25 1.47 14.45
CA ALA A 136 3.71 1.78 15.79
C ALA A 136 3.40 3.23 16.23
N TRP A 137 3.12 4.16 15.30
CA TRP A 137 2.98 5.59 15.63
C TRP A 137 2.01 6.38 14.72
N ARG A 138 0.96 6.91 15.37
CA ARG A 138 0.04 8.01 14.99
C ARG A 138 -0.48 8.03 13.54
N GLU A 139 -1.80 7.84 13.39
CA GLU A 139 -2.62 8.02 12.18
C GLU A 139 -2.23 9.23 11.30
N LYS A 140 -1.86 10.37 11.91
CA LYS A 140 -1.36 11.57 11.21
C LYS A 140 -0.13 11.34 10.32
N ARG A 141 0.69 10.31 10.61
CA ARG A 141 1.87 9.95 9.80
C ARG A 141 1.45 9.25 8.50
N ALA A 142 0.40 8.41 8.54
CA ALA A 142 -0.15 7.77 7.34
C ALA A 142 -0.64 8.82 6.33
N GLU A 143 -1.39 9.82 6.81
CA GLU A 143 -1.86 10.94 6.00
C GLU A 143 -0.70 11.74 5.35
N LYS A 144 0.35 12.02 6.13
CA LYS A 144 1.55 12.69 5.63
C LYS A 144 2.24 11.90 4.51
N ILE A 145 2.25 10.56 4.60
CA ILE A 145 2.81 9.69 3.57
C ILE A 145 1.95 9.72 2.30
N GLY A 146 0.61 9.71 2.43
CA GLY A 146 -0.30 9.79 1.28
C GLY A 146 -0.16 11.06 0.45
N SER A 147 0.10 12.19 1.12
CA SER A 147 0.41 13.44 0.42
C SER A 147 1.79 13.44 -0.29
N SER A 148 2.63 12.45 -0.04
CA SER A 148 4.01 12.38 -0.53
C SER A 148 4.20 11.31 -1.61
N ALA A 149 3.63 10.11 -1.42
CA ALA A 149 3.77 8.98 -2.33
C ALA A 149 2.46 8.65 -3.06
N ASP A 150 2.55 8.18 -4.31
CA ASP A 150 1.42 7.62 -5.07
C ASP A 150 1.19 6.14 -4.76
N LEU A 151 2.25 5.43 -4.35
CA LEU A 151 2.22 4.04 -3.93
C LEU A 151 3.17 3.82 -2.76
N VAL A 152 2.76 3.00 -1.79
CA VAL A 152 3.60 2.55 -0.68
C VAL A 152 3.85 1.05 -0.77
N LEU A 153 5.11 0.64 -0.79
CA LEU A 153 5.51 -0.77 -0.76
C LEU A 153 5.81 -1.17 0.68
N CYS A 154 4.90 -1.95 1.24
CA CYS A 154 4.86 -2.39 2.63
C CYS A 154 5.62 -3.70 2.82
N LEU A 155 6.46 -3.78 3.85
CA LEU A 155 7.20 -5.01 4.18
C LEU A 155 6.37 -5.96 5.04
N PHE A 156 5.23 -5.51 5.57
CA PHE A 156 4.38 -6.32 6.41
C PHE A 156 2.91 -6.30 5.96
N PRO A 157 2.19 -7.42 6.10
CA PRO A 157 0.84 -7.60 5.56
C PRO A 157 -0.25 -6.80 6.30
N MET A 158 0.01 -6.34 7.52
CA MET A 158 -0.92 -5.49 8.27
C MET A 158 -0.82 -4.00 7.91
N GLU A 159 0.17 -3.59 7.11
CA GLU A 159 0.36 -2.19 6.75
C GLU A 159 -0.63 -1.70 5.68
N PRO A 160 -0.92 -2.43 4.57
CA PRO A 160 -1.84 -1.95 3.55
C PRO A 160 -3.23 -1.51 4.07
N PRO A 161 -3.90 -2.26 4.97
CA PRO A 161 -5.17 -1.83 5.54
C PRO A 161 -5.11 -0.49 6.32
N ILE A 162 -3.94 -0.11 6.85
CA ILE A 162 -3.76 1.18 7.55
C ILE A 162 -3.80 2.32 6.54
N TYR A 163 -3.14 2.16 5.40
CA TYR A 163 -3.09 3.14 4.32
C TYR A 163 -4.40 3.25 3.53
N ALA A 164 -5.13 2.13 3.38
CA ALA A 164 -6.42 2.10 2.69
C ALA A 164 -7.45 3.06 3.31
N LYS A 165 -7.43 3.22 4.64
CA LYS A 165 -8.30 4.18 5.37
C LYS A 165 -8.08 5.64 4.97
N HIS A 166 -6.94 5.94 4.35
CA HIS A 166 -6.55 7.28 3.90
C HIS A 166 -6.54 7.42 2.37
N GLY A 167 -7.09 6.43 1.63
CA GLY A 167 -7.13 6.46 0.17
C GLY A 167 -5.76 6.33 -0.50
N ILE A 168 -4.78 5.72 0.18
CA ILE A 168 -3.41 5.55 -0.31
C ILE A 168 -3.26 4.13 -0.84
N ASP A 169 -2.80 3.97 -2.09
CA ASP A 169 -2.43 2.65 -2.62
C ASP A 169 -1.20 2.16 -1.85
N ALA A 170 -1.36 1.05 -1.14
CA ALA A 170 -0.31 0.41 -0.38
C ALA A 170 -0.37 -1.09 -0.60
N ARG A 171 0.79 -1.70 -0.80
CA ARG A 171 0.87 -3.11 -1.22
C ARG A 171 1.92 -3.83 -0.41
N PHE A 172 1.53 -4.97 0.14
CA PHE A 172 2.45 -5.84 0.86
C PHE A 172 3.34 -6.60 -0.13
N VAL A 173 4.64 -6.33 -0.06
CA VAL A 173 5.65 -6.84 -0.98
C VAL A 173 6.60 -7.86 -0.36
N GLY A 174 6.23 -8.46 0.76
CA GLY A 174 7.09 -9.43 1.44
C GLY A 174 8.24 -8.75 2.20
N HIS A 175 8.93 -9.54 3.01
CA HIS A 175 10.05 -9.05 3.82
C HIS A 175 11.37 -9.63 3.28
N PRO A 176 12.35 -8.80 2.85
CA PRO A 176 13.62 -9.24 2.28
C PRO A 176 14.37 -10.27 3.14
N MET A 177 14.42 -10.04 4.45
CA MET A 177 15.04 -10.98 5.40
C MET A 177 14.36 -12.36 5.41
N ALA A 178 13.06 -12.45 5.10
CA ALA A 178 12.35 -13.72 4.99
C ALA A 178 12.65 -14.46 3.67
N ASP A 179 13.13 -13.76 2.64
CA ASP A 179 13.65 -14.40 1.43
C ASP A 179 15.09 -14.90 1.63
N ASP A 180 15.91 -14.13 2.36
CA ASP A 180 17.33 -14.43 2.57
C ASP A 180 17.57 -15.54 3.61
N ILE A 181 16.67 -15.72 4.58
CA ILE A 181 16.74 -16.78 5.58
C ILE A 181 16.00 -18.02 5.08
N PRO A 182 16.64 -19.20 5.03
CA PRO A 182 15.96 -20.42 4.59
C PRO A 182 14.87 -20.85 5.59
N LEU A 183 13.83 -21.55 5.10
CA LEU A 183 12.76 -22.07 5.96
C LEU A 183 13.28 -23.05 7.01
N HIS A 184 14.32 -23.81 6.64
CA HIS A 184 15.04 -24.73 7.51
C HIS A 184 16.47 -24.23 7.68
N VAL A 185 16.83 -23.94 8.93
CA VAL A 185 18.18 -23.55 9.32
C VAL A 185 18.88 -24.73 9.98
N ASP A 186 20.17 -24.90 9.69
CA ASP A 186 20.98 -25.95 10.29
C ASP A 186 21.56 -25.49 11.62
N ARG A 187 21.00 -26.00 12.72
CA ARG A 187 21.45 -25.68 14.07
C ARG A 187 22.80 -26.31 14.40
N GLU A 188 23.06 -27.51 13.89
CA GLU A 188 24.29 -28.24 14.20
C GLU A 188 25.48 -27.56 13.51
N ALA A 189 25.32 -27.17 12.25
CA ALA A 189 26.32 -26.39 11.52
C ALA A 189 26.65 -25.06 12.25
N ALA A 190 25.64 -24.33 12.71
CA ALA A 190 25.86 -23.08 13.46
C ALA A 190 26.57 -23.33 14.80
N ARG A 191 26.30 -24.44 15.49
CA ARG A 191 27.03 -24.79 16.72
C ARG A 191 28.48 -25.13 16.44
N ILE A 192 28.76 -25.89 15.38
CA ILE A 192 30.12 -26.22 14.95
C ILE A 192 30.90 -24.95 14.61
N GLU A 193 30.30 -24.03 13.84
CA GLU A 193 30.93 -22.76 13.46
C GLU A 193 31.28 -21.90 14.68
N LEU A 194 30.42 -21.92 15.70
CA LEU A 194 30.62 -21.18 16.95
C LEU A 194 31.47 -21.93 18.00
N GLY A 195 31.93 -23.15 17.70
CA GLY A 195 32.69 -23.96 18.66
C GLY A 195 31.87 -24.43 19.87
N LEU A 196 30.54 -24.55 19.72
CA LEU A 196 29.62 -24.96 20.78
C LEU A 196 29.39 -26.49 20.74
N PRO A 197 29.30 -27.18 21.89
CA PRO A 197 29.02 -28.61 21.92
C PRO A 197 27.62 -28.93 21.34
N ALA A 198 27.52 -29.99 20.54
CA ALA A 198 26.27 -30.35 19.86
C ALA A 198 25.10 -30.63 20.84
N SER A 199 25.39 -31.24 22.00
CA SER A 199 24.40 -31.59 23.02
C SER A 199 24.14 -30.49 24.06
N ALA A 200 24.90 -29.39 24.05
CA ALA A 200 24.76 -28.33 25.03
C ALA A 200 23.42 -27.61 24.93
N LYS A 201 22.92 -27.13 26.07
CA LYS A 201 21.86 -26.12 26.10
C LYS A 201 22.48 -24.77 25.83
N VAL A 202 21.87 -23.99 24.93
CA VAL A 202 22.41 -22.70 24.50
C VAL A 202 21.35 -21.61 24.67
N LEU A 203 21.70 -20.55 25.39
CA LEU A 203 20.91 -19.32 25.53
C LEU A 203 21.61 -18.19 24.78
N ALA A 204 20.96 -17.63 23.76
CA ALA A 204 21.47 -16.42 23.11
C ALA A 204 20.91 -15.17 23.81
N VAL A 205 21.79 -14.25 24.19
CA VAL A 205 21.44 -12.99 24.87
C VAL A 205 21.82 -11.81 23.98
N LEU A 206 20.82 -11.08 23.49
CA LEU A 206 20.98 -9.96 22.56
C LEU A 206 20.51 -8.66 23.25
N PRO A 207 21.36 -8.02 24.07
CA PRO A 207 20.96 -6.86 24.90
C PRO A 207 20.72 -5.57 24.08
N GLY A 208 21.10 -5.55 22.81
CA GLY A 208 20.84 -4.46 21.88
C GLY A 208 21.96 -4.27 20.86
N SER A 209 21.68 -3.44 19.85
CA SER A 209 22.65 -3.06 18.82
C SER A 209 23.34 -1.73 19.12
N ARG A 210 22.80 -0.97 20.08
CA ARG A 210 23.25 0.37 20.46
C ARG A 210 23.70 0.37 21.91
N LEU A 211 24.74 1.16 22.22
CA LEU A 211 25.27 1.32 23.58
C LEU A 211 24.19 1.67 24.60
N GLY A 212 23.24 2.53 24.23
CA GLY A 212 22.14 2.95 25.11
C GLY A 212 21.05 1.90 25.33
N GLU A 213 20.98 0.83 24.54
CA GLU A 213 20.14 -0.35 24.78
C GLU A 213 20.87 -1.30 25.74
N ILE A 214 22.13 -1.62 25.41
CA ILE A 214 23.00 -2.48 26.22
C ILE A 214 23.15 -1.94 27.64
N SER A 215 23.34 -0.63 27.80
CA SER A 215 23.45 0.01 29.12
C SER A 215 22.18 -0.12 29.98
N LYS A 216 21.00 -0.28 29.38
CA LYS A 216 19.71 -0.34 30.09
C LYS A 216 19.22 -1.76 30.34
N LEU A 217 19.54 -2.67 29.43
CA LEU A 217 19.01 -4.04 29.41
C LEU A 217 20.06 -5.09 29.79
N GLY A 218 21.34 -4.83 29.51
CA GLY A 218 22.42 -5.81 29.65
C GLY A 218 22.52 -6.42 31.04
N GLU A 219 22.57 -5.59 32.08
CA GLU A 219 22.63 -6.06 33.47
C GLU A 219 21.47 -7.00 33.82
N ALA A 220 20.23 -6.61 33.51
CA ALA A 220 19.06 -7.43 33.78
C ALA A 220 19.05 -8.75 32.98
N PHE A 221 19.56 -8.71 31.75
CA PHE A 221 19.65 -9.89 30.88
C PHE A 221 20.74 -10.86 31.35
N PHE A 222 21.90 -10.37 31.77
CA PHE A 222 22.98 -11.21 32.27
C PHE A 222 22.65 -11.82 33.63
N GLU A 223 22.00 -11.05 34.51
CA GLU A 223 21.49 -11.56 35.78
C GLU A 223 20.41 -12.64 35.55
N ALA A 224 19.49 -12.44 34.61
CA ALA A 224 18.51 -13.46 34.23
C ALA A 224 19.19 -14.72 33.67
N ALA A 225 20.19 -14.55 32.80
CA ALA A 225 20.94 -15.68 32.24
C ALA A 225 21.70 -16.45 33.32
N TRP A 226 22.26 -15.77 34.33
CA TRP A 226 22.87 -16.41 35.48
C TRP A 226 21.84 -17.24 36.27
N GLN A 227 20.69 -16.68 36.60
CA GLN A 227 19.62 -17.40 37.31
C GLN A 227 19.13 -18.65 36.54
N VAL A 228 19.12 -18.61 35.20
CA VAL A 228 18.81 -19.79 34.37
C VAL A 228 19.97 -20.79 34.39
N SER A 229 21.23 -20.32 34.37
CA SER A 229 22.42 -21.19 34.42
C SER A 229 22.53 -21.98 35.73
N GLU A 230 22.07 -21.42 36.86
CA GLU A 230 21.98 -22.12 38.15
C GLU A 230 21.02 -23.31 38.10
N ARG A 231 19.98 -23.23 37.26
CA ARG A 231 18.98 -24.30 37.06
C ARG A 231 19.35 -25.27 35.96
N ILE A 232 20.18 -24.84 35.01
CA ILE A 232 20.63 -25.64 33.87
C ILE A 232 22.17 -25.68 33.88
N PRO A 233 22.77 -26.61 34.65
CA PRO A 233 24.22 -26.77 34.68
C PRO A 233 24.79 -27.03 33.29
N GLY A 234 25.86 -26.32 32.93
CA GLY A 234 26.47 -26.40 31.60
C GLY A 234 25.71 -25.64 30.51
N LEU A 235 24.83 -24.70 30.87
CA LEU A 235 24.22 -23.78 29.91
C LEU A 235 25.27 -22.85 29.29
N HIS A 236 25.41 -22.91 27.97
CA HIS A 236 26.23 -21.96 27.21
C HIS A 236 25.44 -20.68 26.96
N VAL A 237 26.00 -19.53 27.32
CA VAL A 237 25.44 -18.20 27.06
C VAL A 237 26.22 -17.53 25.95
N VAL A 238 25.54 -17.18 24.85
CA VAL A 238 26.16 -16.58 23.66
C VAL A 238 25.66 -15.15 23.48
N VAL A 239 26.57 -14.20 23.38
CA VAL A 239 26.29 -12.76 23.37
C VAL A 239 26.93 -12.11 22.14
N PRO A 240 26.19 -11.94 21.03
CA PRO A 240 26.70 -11.28 19.83
C PRO A 240 26.77 -9.76 20.01
N ALA A 241 27.92 -9.17 19.72
CA ALA A 241 28.15 -7.73 19.78
C ALA A 241 28.12 -7.11 18.37
N ALA A 242 27.32 -6.06 18.17
CA ALA A 242 27.16 -5.45 16.84
C ALA A 242 28.43 -4.73 16.31
N ASN A 243 29.31 -4.28 17.20
CA ASN A 243 30.58 -3.62 16.88
C ASN A 243 31.53 -3.65 18.10
N ALA A 244 32.78 -3.23 17.90
CA ALA A 244 33.82 -3.23 18.93
C ALA A 244 33.46 -2.41 20.18
N ALA A 245 32.69 -1.31 20.05
CA ALA A 245 32.28 -0.52 21.22
C ALA A 245 31.21 -1.26 22.03
N CYS A 246 30.25 -1.89 21.36
CA CYS A 246 29.26 -2.74 22.02
C CYS A 246 29.92 -3.94 22.69
N ARG A 247 30.92 -4.55 22.03
CA ARG A 247 31.69 -5.67 22.58
C ARG A 247 32.34 -5.30 23.91
N ARG A 248 33.07 -4.18 23.96
CA ARG A 248 33.72 -3.72 25.21
C ARG A 248 32.73 -3.54 26.34
N LEU A 249 31.57 -2.92 26.07
CA LEU A 249 30.53 -2.72 27.09
C LEU A 249 29.91 -4.05 27.56
N ILE A 250 29.69 -4.98 26.64
CA ILE A 250 29.21 -6.34 26.95
C ILE A 250 30.23 -7.08 27.83
N GLU A 251 31.51 -7.05 27.46
CA GLU A 251 32.59 -7.69 28.22
C GLU A 251 32.72 -7.07 29.63
N GLU A 252 32.62 -5.74 29.74
CA GLU A 252 32.60 -5.04 31.03
C GLU A 252 31.44 -5.50 31.91
N GLN A 253 30.22 -5.54 31.36
CA GLN A 253 29.03 -5.97 32.11
C GLN A 253 29.07 -7.46 32.47
N LEU A 254 29.55 -8.32 31.56
CA LEU A 254 29.74 -9.75 31.84
C LEU A 254 30.77 -9.97 32.94
N SER A 255 31.86 -9.21 32.97
CA SER A 255 32.89 -9.32 34.02
C SER A 255 32.37 -8.96 35.42
N ARG A 256 31.28 -8.20 35.49
CA ARG A 256 30.58 -7.86 36.75
C ARG A 256 29.43 -8.81 37.08
N SER A 257 29.04 -9.66 36.14
CA SER A 257 27.94 -10.61 36.33
C SER A 257 28.44 -11.89 37.02
N ALA A 258 27.52 -12.66 37.59
CA ALA A 258 27.81 -13.96 38.18
C ALA A 258 27.88 -15.11 37.13
N LEU A 259 27.79 -14.80 35.83
CA LEU A 259 27.84 -15.81 34.79
C LEU A 259 29.20 -16.53 34.74
N PRO A 260 29.22 -17.87 34.62
CA PRO A 260 30.47 -18.60 34.46
C PRO A 260 31.19 -18.23 33.15
N VAL A 261 32.42 -17.72 33.27
CA VAL A 261 33.25 -17.32 32.12
C VAL A 261 33.45 -18.50 31.14
N ALA A 262 33.65 -19.72 31.65
CA ALA A 262 33.86 -20.92 30.84
C ALA A 262 32.69 -21.25 29.89
N TYR A 263 31.48 -20.77 30.21
CA TYR A 263 30.27 -21.01 29.42
C TYR A 263 29.73 -19.73 28.77
N SER A 264 30.45 -18.61 28.84
CA SER A 264 30.02 -17.31 28.33
C SER A 264 30.84 -16.91 27.10
N HIS A 265 30.16 -16.71 25.96
CA HIS A 265 30.79 -16.52 24.65
C HIS A 265 30.40 -15.17 24.06
N VAL A 266 31.35 -14.24 23.94
CA VAL A 266 31.12 -12.94 23.28
C VAL A 266 31.58 -13.01 21.83
N LEU A 267 30.65 -12.80 20.89
CA LEU A 267 30.90 -12.88 19.46
C LEU A 267 31.01 -11.50 18.82
N ASP A 268 31.83 -11.37 17.78
CA ASP A 268 31.86 -10.18 16.92
C ASP A 268 30.85 -10.34 15.78
N GLY A 269 29.75 -9.60 15.85
CA GLY A 269 28.63 -9.76 14.93
C GLY A 269 27.94 -11.11 15.12
N GLN A 270 27.73 -11.83 14.01
CA GLN A 270 27.18 -13.20 13.99
C GLN A 270 25.87 -13.42 14.77
N ALA A 271 25.05 -12.38 14.97
CA ALA A 271 23.82 -12.47 15.74
C ALA A 271 22.85 -13.54 15.20
N ARG A 272 22.77 -13.68 13.87
CA ARG A 272 21.99 -14.73 13.22
C ARG A 272 22.47 -16.13 13.59
N ASN A 273 23.77 -16.39 13.51
CA ASN A 273 24.34 -17.70 13.83
C ASN A 273 24.15 -18.03 15.32
N ALA A 274 24.32 -17.04 16.20
CA ALA A 274 24.02 -17.19 17.63
C ALA A 274 22.56 -17.59 17.87
N MET A 275 21.61 -16.93 17.18
CA MET A 275 20.19 -17.31 17.27
C MET A 275 19.94 -18.72 16.71
N ILE A 276 20.50 -19.07 15.54
CA ILE A 276 20.34 -20.41 14.95
C ILE A 276 20.85 -21.51 15.90
N ALA A 277 22.02 -21.30 16.52
CA ALA A 277 22.65 -22.24 17.44
C ALA A 277 21.87 -22.40 18.78
N ALA A 278 21.13 -21.38 19.18
CA ALA A 278 20.44 -21.32 20.46
C ALA A 278 19.23 -22.27 20.58
N ASP A 279 18.93 -22.65 21.82
CA ASP A 279 17.66 -23.27 22.19
C ASP A 279 16.60 -22.21 22.49
N VAL A 280 16.98 -21.13 23.21
CA VAL A 280 16.12 -19.99 23.56
C VAL A 280 16.89 -18.68 23.35
N VAL A 281 16.18 -17.60 22.99
CA VAL A 281 16.78 -16.27 22.79
C VAL A 281 16.15 -15.25 23.75
N VAL A 282 16.97 -14.46 24.45
CA VAL A 282 16.54 -13.25 25.16
C VAL A 282 17.05 -12.06 24.37
N LEU A 283 16.15 -11.15 23.99
CA LEU A 283 16.53 -10.07 23.09
C LEU A 283 15.79 -8.76 23.39
N ALA A 284 16.44 -7.65 23.05
CA ALA A 284 15.80 -6.34 23.04
C ALA A 284 14.77 -6.25 21.90
N SER A 285 13.68 -5.51 22.11
CA SER A 285 12.68 -5.25 21.05
C SER A 285 13.29 -4.62 19.80
N GLY A 286 12.81 -5.01 18.61
CA GLY A 286 13.27 -4.47 17.33
C GLY A 286 13.28 -5.51 16.22
N THR A 287 14.10 -5.29 15.19
CA THR A 287 14.25 -6.21 14.03
C THR A 287 14.79 -7.59 14.43
N ALA A 288 15.54 -7.69 15.53
CA ALA A 288 16.01 -8.97 16.08
C ALA A 288 14.87 -9.92 16.46
N THR A 289 13.70 -9.39 16.88
CA THR A 289 12.49 -10.21 17.15
C THR A 289 12.00 -10.92 15.89
N LEU A 290 12.08 -10.26 14.73
CA LEU A 290 11.71 -10.85 13.46
C LEU A 290 12.73 -11.89 13.02
N GLU A 291 14.02 -11.60 13.15
CA GLU A 291 15.08 -12.54 12.77
C GLU A 291 15.02 -13.83 13.59
N ALA A 292 14.81 -13.74 14.91
CA ALA A 292 14.62 -14.89 15.80
C ALA A 292 13.41 -15.77 15.37
N MET A 293 12.32 -15.15 14.93
CA MET A 293 11.16 -15.86 14.38
C MET A 293 11.48 -16.54 13.04
N LEU A 294 12.23 -15.87 12.17
CA LEU A 294 12.64 -16.41 10.87
C LEU A 294 13.60 -17.61 11.03
N VAL A 295 14.42 -17.65 12.07
CA VAL A 295 15.25 -18.83 12.40
C VAL A 295 14.57 -19.86 13.32
N LYS A 296 13.28 -19.66 13.61
CA LYS A 296 12.41 -20.61 14.35
C LYS A 296 12.81 -20.82 15.81
N ARG A 297 13.24 -19.75 16.49
CA ARG A 297 13.74 -19.84 17.86
C ARG A 297 12.77 -19.20 18.85
N PRO A 298 12.40 -19.90 19.94
CA PRO A 298 11.61 -19.29 21.00
C PRO A 298 12.38 -18.11 21.58
N MET A 299 11.65 -17.05 21.92
CA MET A 299 12.25 -15.82 22.42
C MET A 299 11.51 -15.26 23.63
N VAL A 300 12.24 -14.46 24.41
CA VAL A 300 11.72 -13.58 25.47
C VAL A 300 12.19 -12.17 25.15
N VAL A 301 11.26 -11.22 25.09
CA VAL A 301 11.55 -9.86 24.64
C VAL A 301 11.54 -8.90 25.83
N GLY A 302 12.68 -8.27 26.08
CA GLY A 302 12.83 -7.24 27.10
C GLY A 302 12.88 -5.85 26.49
N TYR A 303 12.24 -4.87 27.13
CA TYR A 303 12.29 -3.49 26.65
C TYR A 303 12.28 -2.46 27.77
N ARG A 304 13.22 -1.51 27.74
CA ARG A 304 13.33 -0.38 28.68
C ARG A 304 13.64 0.92 27.94
N VAL A 305 12.89 1.97 28.26
CA VAL A 305 13.16 3.36 27.81
C VAL A 305 13.52 4.21 29.03
N ASN A 306 13.91 5.47 28.82
CA ASN A 306 14.09 6.40 29.94
C ASN A 306 12.74 6.62 30.65
N GLU A 307 12.74 6.54 31.99
CA GLU A 307 11.57 6.68 32.86
C GLU A 307 10.79 7.98 32.61
N LEU A 308 11.48 9.10 32.40
CA LEU A 308 10.84 10.38 32.05
C LEU A 308 10.10 10.30 30.72
N THR A 309 10.71 9.66 29.72
CA THR A 309 10.09 9.43 28.41
C THR A 309 8.90 8.49 28.53
N TYR A 310 9.02 7.40 29.30
CA TYR A 310 7.93 6.45 29.52
C TYR A 310 6.73 7.13 30.18
N ARG A 311 6.96 7.86 31.27
CA ARG A 311 5.92 8.60 32.00
C ARG A 311 5.24 9.64 31.11
N LEU A 312 5.99 10.37 30.29
CA LEU A 312 5.43 11.35 29.35
C LEU A 312 4.58 10.69 28.26
N VAL A 313 5.08 9.64 27.60
CA VAL A 313 4.37 8.96 26.51
C VAL A 313 3.10 8.26 27.04
N LYS A 314 3.17 7.68 28.24
CA LYS A 314 2.02 7.08 28.94
C LYS A 314 1.00 8.14 29.37
N ALA A 315 1.44 9.25 29.96
CA ALA A 315 0.56 10.36 30.36
C ALA A 315 -0.16 11.01 29.18
N LEU A 316 0.48 11.06 28.01
CA LEU A 316 -0.12 11.59 26.78
C LEU A 316 -1.03 10.58 26.05
N GLY A 317 -1.23 9.36 26.59
CA GLY A 317 -2.09 8.34 25.98
C GLY A 317 -1.62 7.87 24.59
N LEU A 318 -0.31 7.96 24.33
CA LEU A 318 0.27 7.72 23.00
C LEU A 318 0.65 6.27 22.74
N ILE A 319 0.66 5.43 23.79
CA ILE A 319 0.87 3.98 23.67
C ILE A 319 -0.48 3.35 23.36
N LYS A 320 -0.74 3.05 22.08
CA LYS A 320 -1.96 2.36 21.62
C LYS A 320 -1.70 0.91 21.21
N VAL A 321 -0.47 0.42 21.38
CA VAL A 321 -0.07 -0.91 20.90
C VAL A 321 0.21 -1.79 22.11
N ASP A 322 -0.57 -2.86 22.25
CA ASP A 322 -0.45 -3.84 23.35
C ASP A 322 0.66 -4.87 23.11
N ARG A 323 1.31 -4.83 21.94
CA ARG A 323 2.37 -5.75 21.51
C ARG A 323 3.48 -5.00 20.80
N PHE A 324 4.74 -5.33 21.09
CA PHE A 324 5.90 -4.70 20.44
C PHE A 324 6.83 -5.69 19.74
N ALA A 325 6.78 -6.98 20.05
CA ALA A 325 7.54 -7.97 19.31
C ALA A 325 6.88 -8.20 17.94
N LEU A 326 7.66 -8.11 16.86
CA LEU A 326 7.15 -8.29 15.50
C LEU A 326 6.38 -9.62 15.31
N PRO A 327 6.81 -10.76 15.87
CA PRO A 327 6.07 -12.02 15.76
C PRO A 327 4.66 -11.94 16.38
N ASN A 328 4.53 -11.29 17.53
CA ASN A 328 3.26 -11.14 18.23
C ASN A 328 2.29 -10.25 17.44
N ILE A 329 2.81 -9.17 16.85
CA ILE A 329 2.03 -8.24 16.02
C ILE A 329 1.59 -8.91 14.73
N LEU A 330 2.49 -9.65 14.06
CA LEU A 330 2.19 -10.37 12.82
C LEU A 330 1.12 -11.45 13.02
N ALA A 331 1.13 -12.10 14.18
CA ALA A 331 0.21 -13.16 14.53
C ALA A 331 -1.08 -12.65 15.18
N GLY A 332 -1.09 -11.43 15.72
CA GLY A 332 -2.23 -10.92 16.50
C GLY A 332 -2.43 -11.65 17.83
N GLN A 333 -1.40 -12.31 18.36
CA GLN A 333 -1.43 -13.10 19.60
C GLN A 333 -0.06 -13.07 20.29
N ASP A 334 -0.01 -13.43 21.57
CA ASP A 334 1.22 -13.36 22.37
C ASP A 334 2.03 -14.66 22.22
N LEU A 335 2.82 -14.73 21.14
CA LEU A 335 3.69 -15.88 20.84
C LEU A 335 4.97 -15.90 21.67
N ALA A 336 5.50 -14.73 22.00
CA ALA A 336 6.68 -14.53 22.81
C ALA A 336 6.35 -13.67 24.02
N PRO A 337 6.84 -14.01 25.23
CA PRO A 337 6.69 -13.15 26.40
C PRO A 337 7.33 -11.77 26.16
N GLU A 338 6.58 -10.72 26.48
CA GLU A 338 6.99 -9.32 26.33
C GLU A 338 7.07 -8.67 27.73
N LEU A 339 8.27 -8.33 28.17
CA LEU A 339 8.53 -7.75 29.49
C LEU A 339 9.00 -6.30 29.33
N MET A 340 8.11 -5.36 29.68
CA MET A 340 8.32 -3.92 29.44
C MET A 340 8.56 -3.16 30.74
N GLN A 341 9.52 -2.23 30.73
CA GLN A 341 9.86 -1.34 31.85
C GLN A 341 10.05 -2.08 33.19
N HIS A 342 9.09 -1.96 34.11
CA HIS A 342 9.12 -2.56 35.44
C HIS A 342 8.90 -4.08 35.42
N ASP A 343 8.32 -4.64 34.36
CA ASP A 343 8.21 -6.09 34.19
C ASP A 343 9.49 -6.71 33.64
N CYS A 344 10.39 -5.89 33.05
CA CYS A 344 11.71 -6.31 32.63
C CYS A 344 12.64 -6.38 33.86
N THR A 345 12.41 -7.35 34.74
CA THR A 345 13.29 -7.69 35.88
C THR A 345 13.99 -9.02 35.62
N PRO A 346 15.17 -9.25 36.23
CA PRO A 346 15.92 -10.49 36.04
C PRO A 346 15.10 -11.74 36.33
N GLU A 347 14.29 -11.72 37.39
CA GLU A 347 13.51 -12.87 37.85
C GLU A 347 12.41 -13.23 36.86
N LYS A 348 11.71 -12.21 36.33
CA LYS A 348 10.65 -12.40 35.32
C LYS A 348 11.24 -12.87 33.98
N LEU A 349 12.38 -12.29 33.58
CA LEU A 349 13.10 -12.73 32.38
C LEU A 349 13.56 -14.19 32.53
N ALA A 350 14.20 -14.54 33.64
CA ALA A 350 14.67 -15.88 33.91
C ALA A 350 13.52 -16.89 33.95
N ALA A 351 12.40 -16.55 34.60
CA ALA A 351 11.21 -17.39 34.64
C ALA A 351 10.63 -17.64 33.24
N ALA A 352 10.53 -16.60 32.40
CA ALA A 352 10.04 -16.72 31.03
C ALA A 352 10.97 -17.57 30.15
N VAL A 353 12.29 -17.45 30.33
CA VAL A 353 13.27 -18.31 29.63
C VAL A 353 13.17 -19.75 30.09
N GLN A 354 13.09 -19.98 31.40
CA GLN A 354 12.97 -21.30 31.99
C GLN A 354 11.73 -22.03 31.47
N GLN A 355 10.59 -21.34 31.33
CA GLN A 355 9.36 -21.92 30.79
C GLN A 355 9.56 -22.53 29.39
N TRP A 356 10.43 -21.95 28.54
CA TRP A 356 10.75 -22.53 27.25
C TRP A 356 11.57 -23.82 27.38
N PHE A 357 12.57 -23.85 28.27
CA PHE A 357 13.37 -25.05 28.52
C PHE A 357 12.55 -26.20 29.12
N ASP A 358 11.58 -25.89 29.99
CA ASP A 358 10.77 -26.89 30.69
C ASP A 358 9.67 -27.51 29.80
N HIS A 359 9.25 -26.81 28.72
CA HIS A 359 8.10 -27.20 27.90
C HIS A 359 8.47 -27.38 26.41
N PRO A 360 9.24 -28.41 26.05
CA PRO A 360 9.69 -28.63 24.67
C PRO A 360 8.54 -28.81 23.66
N GLN A 361 7.37 -29.32 24.10
CA GLN A 361 6.20 -29.45 23.24
C GLN A 361 5.68 -28.08 22.75
N ARG A 362 5.71 -27.05 23.61
CA ARG A 362 5.32 -25.68 23.23
C ARG A 362 6.24 -25.09 22.16
N ILE A 363 7.51 -25.48 22.16
CA ILE A 363 8.48 -25.05 21.14
C ILE A 363 8.07 -25.60 19.77
N ALA A 364 7.65 -26.86 19.67
CA ALA A 364 7.23 -27.45 18.41
C ALA A 364 6.03 -26.70 17.78
N ASP A 365 5.02 -26.39 18.59
CA ASP A 365 3.85 -25.61 18.13
C ASP A 365 4.22 -24.18 17.71
N LEU A 366 5.11 -23.54 18.48
CA LEU A 366 5.64 -22.22 18.16
C LEU A 366 6.40 -22.24 16.84
N GLN A 367 7.27 -23.23 16.63
CA GLN A 367 8.05 -23.38 15.40
C GLN A 367 7.14 -23.57 14.19
N GLY A 368 6.08 -24.39 14.30
CA GLY A 368 5.06 -24.51 13.25
C GLY A 368 4.38 -23.17 12.93
N THR A 369 4.07 -22.38 13.96
CA THR A 369 3.50 -21.03 13.79
C THR A 369 4.50 -20.08 13.12
N TYR A 370 5.75 -20.06 13.56
CA TYR A 370 6.81 -19.25 12.96
C TYR A 370 7.12 -19.66 11.52
N THR A 371 6.97 -20.93 11.14
CA THR A 371 7.06 -21.39 9.75
C THR A 371 5.96 -20.80 8.90
N ARG A 372 4.70 -20.86 9.34
CA ARG A 372 3.58 -20.21 8.61
C ARG A 372 3.77 -18.70 8.47
N LEU A 373 4.24 -18.02 9.52
CA LEU A 373 4.57 -16.59 9.45
C LEU A 373 5.73 -16.32 8.50
N HIS A 374 6.77 -17.17 8.52
CA HIS A 374 7.89 -17.09 7.60
C HIS A 374 7.41 -17.23 6.15
N GLU A 375 6.61 -18.24 5.81
CA GLU A 375 6.02 -18.40 4.48
C GLU A 375 5.15 -17.21 4.06
N ARG A 376 4.36 -16.65 4.99
CA ARG A 376 3.55 -15.46 4.71
C ARG A 376 4.41 -14.24 4.35
N LEU A 377 5.57 -14.09 4.99
CA LEU A 377 6.53 -13.03 4.71
C LEU A 377 7.41 -13.32 3.49
N ARG A 378 7.77 -14.59 3.31
CA ARG A 378 8.54 -15.15 2.21
C ARG A 378 7.63 -15.33 1.02
N LYS A 379 7.31 -14.21 0.39
CA LYS A 379 6.83 -14.25 -0.98
C LYS A 379 8.07 -14.13 -1.87
N SER A 380 8.72 -15.23 -2.20
CA SER A 380 9.86 -15.27 -3.13
C SER A 380 9.53 -14.69 -4.52
N MET A 381 8.24 -14.64 -4.85
CA MET A 381 7.68 -13.94 -6.01
C MET A 381 7.55 -12.42 -5.82
N SER A 382 7.93 -11.84 -4.69
CA SER A 382 7.49 -10.50 -4.26
C SER A 382 8.52 -9.39 -4.38
N ARG A 383 9.78 -9.72 -4.67
CA ARG A 383 10.65 -8.77 -5.38
C ARG A 383 10.06 -8.48 -6.78
N ARG A 384 9.50 -9.52 -7.44
CA ARG A 384 8.70 -9.37 -8.67
C ARG A 384 7.36 -8.71 -8.43
N HIS A 385 6.66 -8.87 -7.30
CA HIS A 385 5.41 -8.15 -7.01
C HIS A 385 5.63 -6.72 -6.52
N ALA A 386 6.75 -6.35 -5.89
CA ALA A 386 7.12 -4.96 -5.63
C ALA A 386 7.40 -4.24 -6.94
N ALA A 387 8.29 -4.83 -7.75
CA ALA A 387 8.57 -4.37 -9.10
C ALA A 387 7.28 -4.35 -9.93
N ALA A 388 6.47 -5.41 -9.91
CA ALA A 388 5.22 -5.52 -10.67
C ALA A 388 4.05 -4.69 -10.09
N ALA A 389 4.09 -4.34 -8.81
CA ALA A 389 3.15 -3.41 -8.20
C ALA A 389 3.52 -1.97 -8.53
N SER A 390 4.81 -1.64 -8.53
CA SER A 390 5.30 -0.43 -9.20
C SER A 390 5.02 -0.53 -10.71
N LEU A 391 5.01 -1.73 -11.32
CA LEU A 391 4.48 -1.92 -12.67
C LEU A 391 3.00 -1.65 -12.74
N ALA A 392 2.13 -1.80 -11.75
CA ALA A 392 0.76 -1.28 -11.93
C ALA A 392 0.71 0.26 -12.07
N LEU A 393 1.75 0.98 -11.62
CA LEU A 393 1.94 2.39 -11.97
C LEU A 393 2.45 2.58 -13.42
N PHE A 394 3.09 1.56 -14.01
CA PHE A 394 3.64 1.51 -15.38
C PHE A 394 2.77 0.73 -16.42
N ASP A 395 1.90 -0.20 -16.01
CA ASP A 395 1.06 -1.16 -16.78
C ASP A 395 -0.38 -0.63 -16.89
N GLY A 396 -0.71 0.43 -16.13
CA GLY A 396 -1.75 1.38 -16.51
C GLY A 396 -1.34 2.31 -17.66
N ALA A 397 -0.22 2.00 -18.31
CA ALA A 397 0.27 2.62 -19.52
C ALA A 397 0.80 1.52 -20.48
N ALA A 398 0.03 1.14 -21.51
CA ALA A 398 0.43 1.64 -22.84
C ALA A 398 1.00 3.05 -22.65
N VAL A 399 2.32 3.26 -22.75
CA VAL A 399 3.02 4.54 -22.53
C VAL A 399 2.11 5.69 -22.96
N ILE A 400 1.33 6.23 -22.02
CA ILE A 400 0.46 7.35 -22.27
C ILE A 400 1.47 8.47 -22.18
N ASP A 401 1.94 8.91 -23.36
CA ASP A 401 2.69 10.16 -23.53
C ASP A 401 2.20 11.15 -22.45
N PRO A 402 3.08 11.77 -21.66
CA PRO A 402 2.70 12.84 -20.75
C PRO A 402 1.80 13.93 -21.38
N GLY A 403 1.70 14.00 -22.72
CA GLY A 403 0.74 14.80 -23.47
C GLY A 403 -0.63 14.17 -23.82
N HIS A 404 -0.85 12.87 -23.60
CA HIS A 404 -2.11 12.20 -23.95
C HIS A 404 -3.19 12.46 -22.90
N ARG A 405 -4.23 13.18 -23.33
CA ARG A 405 -5.41 13.47 -22.54
C ARG A 405 -6.30 12.24 -22.49
N ILE A 406 -6.81 11.91 -21.30
CA ILE A 406 -7.61 10.71 -21.05
C ILE A 406 -9.09 11.08 -21.04
N ALA A 407 -9.90 10.35 -21.80
CA ALA A 407 -11.35 10.38 -21.71
C ALA A 407 -11.83 9.38 -20.66
N GLY A 408 -12.37 9.85 -19.54
CA GLY A 408 -13.11 9.01 -18.59
C GLY A 408 -14.55 8.86 -19.05
N VAL A 409 -15.10 7.66 -18.98
CA VAL A 409 -16.43 7.32 -19.49
C VAL A 409 -17.21 6.53 -18.44
N ASP A 410 -18.47 6.91 -18.21
CA ASP A 410 -19.39 6.23 -17.30
C ASP A 410 -20.85 6.37 -17.79
N GLU A 411 -21.75 5.55 -17.25
CA GLU A 411 -23.18 5.59 -17.53
C GLU A 411 -24.06 5.77 -16.27
N ALA A 412 -25.26 6.32 -16.48
CA ALA A 412 -26.31 6.37 -15.47
C ALA A 412 -27.64 5.87 -16.03
N GLY A 413 -28.33 5.03 -15.26
CA GLY A 413 -29.72 4.66 -15.54
C GLY A 413 -29.91 3.42 -16.41
N ARG A 414 -29.17 2.34 -16.14
CA ARG A 414 -29.43 1.04 -16.79
C ARG A 414 -30.63 0.28 -16.22
N GLY A 415 -30.84 0.33 -14.91
CA GLY A 415 -31.95 -0.38 -14.23
C GLY A 415 -33.37 0.22 -14.31
N PRO A 416 -33.59 1.53 -14.55
CA PRO A 416 -34.92 2.13 -14.66
C PRO A 416 -35.84 1.49 -15.70
N LEU A 417 -37.14 1.46 -15.41
CA LEU A 417 -38.20 1.02 -16.32
C LEU A 417 -38.55 2.08 -17.37
N ALA A 418 -38.24 3.35 -17.09
CA ALA A 418 -38.56 4.49 -17.94
C ALA A 418 -37.38 5.46 -18.11
N GLY A 419 -37.37 6.15 -19.25
CA GLY A 419 -36.37 7.13 -19.63
C GLY A 419 -35.06 6.54 -20.16
N PRO A 420 -34.13 7.40 -20.62
CA PRO A 420 -32.92 6.98 -21.32
C PRO A 420 -31.88 6.36 -20.38
N VAL A 421 -30.88 5.73 -20.97
CA VAL A 421 -29.56 5.55 -20.33
C VAL A 421 -28.67 6.71 -20.76
N ALA A 422 -28.12 7.43 -19.79
CA ALA A 422 -27.19 8.52 -20.06
C ALA A 422 -25.77 7.96 -20.04
N VAL A 423 -24.97 8.31 -21.03
CA VAL A 423 -23.53 7.99 -21.08
C VAL A 423 -22.78 9.29 -21.24
N ALA A 424 -21.68 9.45 -20.52
CA ALA A 424 -20.86 10.66 -20.60
C ALA A 424 -19.39 10.33 -20.80
N ALA A 425 -18.67 11.24 -21.46
CA ALA A 425 -17.21 11.26 -21.50
C ALA A 425 -16.69 12.61 -21.02
N VAL A 426 -15.60 12.61 -20.24
CA VAL A 426 -14.94 13.83 -19.76
C VAL A 426 -13.43 13.71 -19.97
N VAL A 427 -12.84 14.79 -20.49
CA VAL A 427 -11.40 14.94 -20.70
C VAL A 427 -10.91 16.17 -19.96
N PHE A 428 -9.98 15.99 -19.03
CA PHE A 428 -9.34 17.10 -18.33
C PHE A 428 -7.99 17.48 -18.94
N ASP A 429 -7.58 18.73 -18.72
CA ASP A 429 -6.21 19.17 -18.99
C ASP A 429 -5.28 18.69 -17.87
N PRO A 430 -4.27 17.84 -18.15
CA PRO A 430 -3.32 17.41 -17.13
C PRO A 430 -2.50 18.58 -16.55
N GLN A 431 -2.40 19.71 -17.26
CA GLN A 431 -1.65 20.90 -16.81
C GLN A 431 -2.50 21.83 -15.92
N ARG A 432 -3.83 21.67 -15.87
CA ARG A 432 -4.69 22.51 -15.03
C ARG A 432 -4.81 21.96 -13.60
N PRO A 433 -5.00 22.83 -12.58
CA PRO A 433 -5.25 22.40 -11.21
C PRO A 433 -6.42 21.43 -11.11
N ARG A 434 -6.25 20.37 -10.31
CA ARG A 434 -7.24 19.31 -10.14
C ARG A 434 -8.55 19.84 -9.53
N LEU A 435 -9.68 19.35 -10.04
CA LEU A 435 -11.02 19.69 -9.54
C LEU A 435 -11.34 18.97 -8.21
N ASN A 436 -11.20 19.64 -7.07
CA ASN A 436 -11.43 19.01 -5.76
C ASN A 436 -12.91 18.64 -5.51
N GLY A 437 -13.10 17.50 -4.82
CA GLY A 437 -14.37 16.99 -4.35
C GLY A 437 -15.18 16.17 -5.37
N LEU A 438 -14.52 15.64 -6.41
CA LEU A 438 -15.05 14.56 -7.24
C LEU A 438 -15.04 13.25 -6.45
N ASP A 439 -16.09 12.45 -6.60
CA ASP A 439 -16.27 11.12 -6.02
C ASP A 439 -17.35 10.39 -6.84
N ASP A 440 -17.65 9.13 -6.51
CA ASP A 440 -18.78 8.39 -7.07
C ASP A 440 -20.05 9.23 -6.91
N SER A 441 -20.80 9.39 -8.02
CA SER A 441 -22.01 10.19 -8.04
C SER A 441 -23.02 9.73 -6.99
N LYS A 442 -23.06 8.45 -6.62
CA LYS A 442 -23.95 7.87 -5.61
C LYS A 442 -23.57 8.28 -4.18
N GLN A 443 -22.30 8.60 -3.93
CA GLN A 443 -21.82 9.05 -2.61
C GLN A 443 -22.02 10.55 -2.39
N LEU A 444 -22.34 11.30 -3.45
CA LEU A 444 -22.55 12.74 -3.41
C LEU A 444 -24.04 13.11 -3.21
N THR A 445 -24.30 14.20 -2.50
CA THR A 445 -25.66 14.76 -2.41
C THR A 445 -26.07 15.38 -3.75
N ALA A 446 -27.38 15.48 -4.02
CA ALA A 446 -27.89 16.07 -5.27
C ALA A 446 -27.38 17.51 -5.49
N ALA A 447 -27.43 18.36 -4.45
CA ALA A 447 -26.91 19.72 -4.51
C ALA A 447 -25.41 19.76 -4.81
N ARG A 448 -24.63 18.81 -4.26
CA ARG A 448 -23.20 18.73 -4.53
C ARG A 448 -22.91 18.27 -5.96
N ARG A 449 -23.69 17.33 -6.50
CA ARG A 449 -23.59 16.89 -7.90
C ARG A 449 -23.87 18.04 -8.86
N GLU A 450 -24.92 18.84 -8.62
CA GLU A 450 -25.24 20.02 -9.42
C GLU A 450 -24.09 21.05 -9.42
N GLN A 451 -23.54 21.35 -8.24
CA GLN A 451 -22.38 22.25 -8.14
C GLN A 451 -21.14 21.72 -8.87
N LEU A 452 -20.90 20.41 -8.80
CA LEU A 452 -19.76 19.78 -9.47
C LEU A 452 -19.97 19.68 -10.98
N HIS A 453 -21.19 19.44 -11.44
CA HIS A 453 -21.55 19.44 -12.85
C HIS A 453 -21.07 20.72 -13.53
N ASP A 454 -21.45 21.89 -13.02
CA ASP A 454 -21.07 23.17 -13.64
C ASP A 454 -19.56 23.40 -13.61
N ARG A 455 -18.89 22.98 -12.53
CA ARG A 455 -17.42 23.05 -12.44
C ARG A 455 -16.72 22.08 -13.38
N ILE A 456 -17.31 20.92 -13.68
CA ILE A 456 -16.79 19.98 -14.67
C ILE A 456 -16.89 20.61 -16.05
N LEU A 457 -18.03 21.21 -16.41
CA LEU A 457 -18.20 21.88 -17.70
C LEU A 457 -17.21 23.03 -17.91
N ASP A 458 -16.95 23.83 -16.86
CA ASP A 458 -15.96 24.92 -16.88
C ASP A 458 -14.50 24.41 -17.05
N ARG A 459 -14.18 23.27 -16.44
CA ARG A 459 -12.79 22.80 -16.32
C ARG A 459 -12.37 21.73 -17.31
N ALA A 460 -13.31 20.99 -17.87
CA ALA A 460 -13.03 19.98 -18.87
C ALA A 460 -12.51 20.63 -20.17
N LEU A 461 -11.51 20.01 -20.79
CA LEU A 461 -11.08 20.38 -22.13
C LEU A 461 -12.08 19.95 -23.19
N ALA A 462 -12.69 18.79 -22.98
CA ALA A 462 -13.78 18.27 -23.79
C ALA A 462 -14.66 17.41 -22.90
N TRP A 463 -15.96 17.43 -23.17
CA TRP A 463 -16.92 16.54 -22.56
C TRP A 463 -18.05 16.30 -23.55
N HIS A 464 -18.74 15.18 -23.39
CA HIS A 464 -19.94 14.89 -24.17
C HIS A 464 -20.89 14.02 -23.35
N VAL A 465 -22.19 14.21 -23.54
CA VAL A 465 -23.24 13.39 -22.91
C VAL A 465 -24.21 12.96 -23.99
N VAL A 466 -24.50 11.66 -24.04
CA VAL A 466 -25.50 11.07 -24.92
C VAL A 466 -26.61 10.47 -24.06
N LEU A 467 -27.86 10.78 -24.41
CA LEU A 467 -29.04 10.13 -23.85
C LEU A 467 -29.54 9.11 -24.88
N VAL A 468 -29.33 7.82 -24.61
CA VAL A 468 -29.83 6.75 -25.48
C VAL A 468 -31.28 6.49 -25.10
N ASP A 469 -32.19 6.80 -26.02
CA ASP A 469 -33.64 6.74 -25.82
C ASP A 469 -34.18 5.30 -25.66
N VAL A 470 -35.44 5.21 -25.27
CA VAL A 470 -36.10 3.93 -24.99
C VAL A 470 -36.31 3.07 -26.24
N GLU A 471 -36.47 3.69 -27.41
CA GLU A 471 -36.62 2.96 -28.68
C GLU A 471 -35.32 2.24 -29.05
N ALA A 472 -34.19 2.94 -28.93
CA ALA A 472 -32.87 2.36 -29.12
C ALA A 472 -32.56 1.27 -28.08
N ILE A 473 -32.94 1.48 -26.82
CA ILE A 473 -32.78 0.46 -25.75
C ILE A 473 -33.60 -0.79 -26.07
N ASP A 474 -34.86 -0.65 -26.47
CA ASP A 474 -35.73 -1.79 -26.77
C ASP A 474 -35.25 -2.54 -28.02
N ARG A 475 -34.75 -1.83 -29.04
CA ARG A 475 -34.20 -2.43 -30.27
C ARG A 475 -32.87 -3.17 -30.02
N LEU A 476 -31.97 -2.58 -29.24
CA LEU A 476 -30.60 -3.11 -29.07
C LEU A 476 -30.42 -3.98 -27.84
N ASN A 477 -31.36 -3.96 -26.89
CA ASN A 477 -31.18 -4.30 -25.47
C ASN A 477 -30.30 -3.30 -24.70
N ILE A 478 -30.54 -3.18 -23.39
CA ILE A 478 -29.90 -2.19 -22.52
C ILE A 478 -28.36 -2.30 -22.51
N TYR A 479 -27.82 -3.51 -22.59
CA TYR A 479 -26.38 -3.71 -22.56
C TYR A 479 -25.72 -3.17 -23.83
N GLN A 480 -26.24 -3.53 -25.01
CA GLN A 480 -25.69 -3.04 -26.27
C GLN A 480 -25.96 -1.55 -26.49
N ALA A 481 -27.11 -1.04 -26.03
CA ALA A 481 -27.43 0.38 -26.05
C ALA A 481 -26.41 1.20 -25.22
N THR A 482 -26.05 0.73 -24.03
CA THR A 482 -24.98 1.35 -23.22
C THR A 482 -23.64 1.31 -23.95
N LEU A 483 -23.24 0.16 -24.49
CA LEU A 483 -21.97 0.05 -25.23
C LEU A 483 -21.94 0.96 -26.47
N GLN A 484 -23.07 1.15 -27.16
CA GLN A 484 -23.18 2.09 -28.26
C GLN A 484 -23.01 3.53 -27.78
N GLY A 485 -23.71 3.92 -26.71
CA GLY A 485 -23.55 5.24 -26.11
C GLY A 485 -22.10 5.53 -25.68
N MET A 486 -21.40 4.52 -25.15
CA MET A 486 -19.97 4.63 -24.83
C MET A 486 -19.10 4.89 -26.07
N ARG A 487 -19.40 4.25 -27.22
CA ARG A 487 -18.69 4.55 -28.48
C ARG A 487 -18.93 5.97 -28.93
N ASP A 488 -20.17 6.43 -28.85
CA ASP A 488 -20.57 7.74 -29.35
C ASP A 488 -19.89 8.86 -28.55
N VAL A 489 -19.89 8.77 -27.20
CA VAL A 489 -19.21 9.76 -26.36
C VAL A 489 -17.69 9.74 -26.52
N VAL A 490 -17.09 8.56 -26.71
CA VAL A 490 -15.64 8.44 -26.96
C VAL A 490 -15.29 9.08 -28.30
N ALA A 491 -16.08 8.83 -29.35
CA ALA A 491 -15.87 9.44 -30.66
C ALA A 491 -15.99 10.97 -30.59
N ALA A 492 -16.95 11.49 -29.83
CA ALA A 492 -17.16 12.92 -29.66
C ALA A 492 -15.96 13.63 -29.01
N VAL A 493 -15.24 12.98 -28.09
CA VAL A 493 -14.09 13.57 -27.39
C VAL A 493 -12.72 13.18 -27.97
N ALA A 494 -12.68 12.33 -29.00
CA ALA A 494 -11.46 11.80 -29.61
C ALA A 494 -10.58 12.86 -30.31
N HIS A 495 -11.14 14.03 -30.63
CA HIS A 495 -10.38 15.17 -31.15
C HIS A 495 -9.44 15.78 -30.10
N VAL A 496 -9.64 15.49 -28.81
CA VAL A 496 -8.83 15.98 -27.69
C VAL A 496 -8.16 14.83 -26.94
N ALA A 497 -8.86 13.71 -26.73
CA ALA A 497 -8.33 12.55 -26.03
C ALA A 497 -7.58 11.61 -26.96
N GLY A 498 -6.51 10.97 -26.47
CA GLY A 498 -5.84 9.88 -27.19
C GLY A 498 -5.96 8.52 -26.51
N PHE A 499 -6.66 8.44 -25.37
CA PHE A 499 -6.94 7.19 -24.68
C PHE A 499 -8.27 7.29 -23.92
N ALA A 500 -9.03 6.20 -23.83
CA ALA A 500 -10.27 6.14 -23.07
C ALA A 500 -10.19 5.17 -21.88
N ARG A 501 -10.73 5.59 -20.74
CA ARG A 501 -10.92 4.78 -19.53
C ARG A 501 -12.40 4.68 -19.26
N ILE A 502 -12.91 3.45 -19.23
CA ILE A 502 -14.35 3.18 -19.23
C ILE A 502 -14.70 2.45 -17.94
N ASP A 503 -15.70 2.94 -17.21
CA ASP A 503 -16.19 2.23 -16.04
C ASP A 503 -16.76 0.84 -16.42
N GLY A 504 -16.42 -0.16 -15.62
CA GLY A 504 -16.88 -1.54 -15.80
C GLY A 504 -15.78 -2.51 -16.19
N ASN A 505 -16.19 -3.68 -16.70
CA ASN A 505 -15.31 -4.83 -16.94
C ASN A 505 -15.10 -5.14 -18.43
N VAL A 506 -15.69 -4.36 -19.35
CA VAL A 506 -15.63 -4.61 -20.79
C VAL A 506 -15.33 -3.32 -21.53
N VAL A 507 -14.39 -3.37 -22.48
CA VAL A 507 -14.17 -2.30 -23.46
C VAL A 507 -15.10 -2.53 -24.65
N PRO A 508 -15.97 -1.56 -25.04
CA PRO A 508 -16.75 -1.63 -26.26
C PRO A 508 -15.88 -1.93 -27.48
N LYS A 509 -16.28 -2.90 -28.30
CA LYS A 509 -15.59 -3.16 -29.58
C LYS A 509 -15.78 -1.97 -30.53
N GLY A 510 -14.75 -1.63 -31.32
CA GLY A 510 -14.86 -0.61 -32.37
C GLY A 510 -14.73 0.84 -31.89
N LEU A 511 -14.08 1.07 -30.73
CA LEU A 511 -13.74 2.43 -30.31
C LEU A 511 -12.71 3.06 -31.23
N VAL A 512 -12.83 4.38 -31.44
CA VAL A 512 -11.88 5.17 -32.22
C VAL A 512 -10.59 5.47 -31.47
N LEU A 513 -10.58 5.28 -30.14
CA LEU A 513 -9.41 5.44 -29.28
C LEU A 513 -9.00 4.09 -28.68
N PRO A 514 -7.70 3.88 -28.41
CA PRO A 514 -7.28 2.82 -27.50
C PRO A 514 -7.93 3.04 -26.13
N ALA A 515 -8.34 1.94 -25.49
CA ALA A 515 -9.14 2.02 -24.28
C ALA A 515 -8.88 0.88 -23.30
N GLN A 516 -9.21 1.13 -22.03
CA GLN A 516 -9.18 0.17 -20.94
C GLN A 516 -10.47 0.26 -20.11
N ALA A 517 -10.97 -0.89 -19.66
CA ALA A 517 -12.06 -0.96 -18.70
C ALA A 517 -11.50 -0.95 -17.26
N LEU A 518 -12.10 -0.18 -16.37
CA LEU A 518 -11.77 -0.11 -14.95
C LEU A 518 -13.01 -0.43 -14.12
N VAL A 519 -12.94 -1.51 -13.34
CA VAL A 519 -14.04 -1.90 -12.44
C VAL A 519 -14.05 -0.95 -11.24
N GLY A 520 -15.16 -0.25 -11.02
CA GLY A 520 -15.27 0.76 -9.96
C GLY A 520 -14.42 2.00 -10.25
N GLY A 521 -14.27 2.33 -11.54
CA GLY A 521 -13.53 3.50 -12.02
C GLY A 521 -14.12 4.80 -11.48
N ASP A 522 -15.43 4.85 -11.25
CA ASP A 522 -16.14 5.96 -10.61
C ASP A 522 -15.67 6.26 -9.18
N GLY A 523 -14.96 5.34 -8.51
CA GLY A 523 -14.35 5.54 -7.19
C GLY A 523 -12.83 5.81 -7.19
N ILE A 524 -12.14 5.62 -8.32
CA ILE A 524 -10.66 5.69 -8.37
C ILE A 524 -10.08 6.55 -9.50
N ASP A 525 -10.82 6.77 -10.59
CA ASP A 525 -10.40 7.57 -11.74
C ASP A 525 -11.20 8.88 -11.82
N ARG A 526 -10.50 10.00 -11.84
CA ARG A 526 -11.11 11.34 -11.75
C ARG A 526 -11.92 11.73 -12.99
N ALA A 527 -11.51 11.24 -14.17
CA ALA A 527 -12.25 11.51 -15.39
C ALA A 527 -13.53 10.67 -15.41
N ILE A 528 -13.46 9.41 -14.94
CA ILE A 528 -14.64 8.56 -14.77
C ILE A 528 -15.60 9.14 -13.71
N MET A 529 -15.10 9.58 -12.54
CA MET A 529 -15.91 10.29 -11.53
C MET A 529 -16.67 11.48 -12.14
N ALA A 530 -16.00 12.29 -12.96
CA ALA A 530 -16.61 13.43 -13.61
C ALA A 530 -17.66 13.00 -14.65
N ALA A 531 -17.38 11.97 -15.45
CA ALA A 531 -18.35 11.38 -16.37
C ALA A 531 -19.58 10.84 -15.62
N SER A 532 -19.39 10.16 -14.48
CA SER A 532 -20.46 9.66 -13.62
C SER A 532 -21.40 10.79 -13.18
N ILE A 533 -20.81 11.91 -12.74
CA ILE A 533 -21.56 13.09 -12.32
C ILE A 533 -22.33 13.70 -13.50
N LEU A 534 -21.70 13.88 -14.66
CA LEU A 534 -22.37 14.42 -15.85
C LEU A 534 -23.53 13.51 -16.29
N ALA A 535 -23.29 12.22 -16.45
CA ALA A 535 -24.32 11.25 -16.84
C ALA A 535 -25.49 11.27 -15.85
N LYS A 536 -25.21 11.29 -14.55
CA LYS A 536 -26.22 11.29 -13.49
C LYS A 536 -27.04 12.57 -13.47
N VAL A 537 -26.41 13.74 -13.52
CA VAL A 537 -27.10 15.03 -13.47
C VAL A 537 -27.91 15.26 -14.74
N SER A 538 -27.34 15.00 -15.92
CA SER A 538 -28.08 15.11 -17.20
C SER A 538 -29.30 14.20 -17.24
N ARG A 539 -29.17 12.95 -16.76
CA ARG A 539 -30.31 12.04 -16.67
C ARG A 539 -31.36 12.53 -15.68
N ASP A 540 -30.96 12.95 -14.49
CA ASP A 540 -31.91 13.37 -13.46
C ASP A 540 -32.71 14.62 -13.90
N ARG A 541 -32.07 15.55 -14.63
CA ARG A 541 -32.73 16.69 -15.28
C ARG A 541 -33.75 16.22 -16.33
N TYR A 542 -33.35 15.30 -17.22
CA TYR A 542 -34.29 14.70 -18.20
C TYR A 542 -35.52 14.08 -17.51
N MET A 543 -35.32 13.36 -16.40
CA MET A 543 -36.43 12.73 -15.67
C MET A 543 -37.35 13.75 -14.99
N LEU A 544 -36.86 14.93 -14.61
CA LEU A 544 -37.69 16.03 -14.10
C LEU A 544 -38.55 16.62 -15.22
N ASP A 545 -37.97 16.86 -16.40
CA ASP A 545 -38.72 17.32 -17.57
C ASP A 545 -39.76 16.29 -18.01
N LEU A 546 -39.41 15.01 -17.93
CA LEU A 546 -40.34 13.92 -18.21
C LEU A 546 -41.49 13.87 -17.18
N HIS A 547 -41.21 14.13 -15.91
CA HIS A 547 -42.25 14.25 -14.88
C HIS A 547 -43.22 15.39 -15.19
N ALA A 548 -42.73 16.54 -15.64
CA ALA A 548 -43.59 17.66 -16.01
C ALA A 548 -44.57 17.30 -17.14
N ARG A 549 -44.15 16.45 -18.08
CA ARG A 549 -45.00 15.93 -19.17
C ARG A 549 -45.93 14.79 -18.75
N HIS A 550 -45.51 13.97 -17.79
CA HIS A 550 -46.27 12.83 -17.30
C HIS A 550 -46.27 12.77 -15.76
N PRO A 551 -46.97 13.71 -15.09
CA PRO A 551 -46.90 13.85 -13.64
C PRO A 551 -47.44 12.63 -12.90
N GLN A 552 -48.38 11.91 -13.52
CA GLN A 552 -49.03 10.73 -12.94
C GLN A 552 -48.07 9.58 -12.60
N TYR A 553 -46.87 9.53 -13.21
CA TYR A 553 -45.89 8.47 -12.94
C TYR A 553 -44.87 8.81 -11.86
N GLY A 554 -44.84 10.02 -11.29
CA GLY A 554 -43.94 10.35 -10.18
C GLY A 554 -42.42 10.29 -10.49
N PHE A 555 -42.04 10.48 -11.76
CA PHE A 555 -40.64 10.36 -12.20
C PHE A 555 -39.66 11.30 -11.49
N ASP A 556 -40.12 12.41 -10.92
CA ASP A 556 -39.31 13.33 -10.12
C ASP A 556 -38.74 12.66 -8.86
N GLN A 557 -39.48 11.73 -8.25
CA GLN A 557 -39.11 11.07 -7.00
C GLN A 557 -38.17 9.87 -7.23
N HIS A 558 -38.53 8.96 -8.14
CA HIS A 558 -37.81 7.70 -8.34
C HIS A 558 -37.03 7.64 -9.65
N LYS A 559 -37.01 8.69 -10.48
CA LYS A 559 -36.20 8.79 -11.71
C LYS A 559 -36.36 7.59 -12.66
N GLY A 560 -37.56 7.01 -12.69
CA GLY A 560 -37.92 5.87 -13.53
C GLY A 560 -37.54 4.49 -12.97
N TYR A 561 -36.90 4.39 -11.79
CA TYR A 561 -36.64 3.11 -11.14
C TYR A 561 -37.95 2.42 -10.73
N GLY A 562 -37.98 1.09 -10.76
CA GLY A 562 -39.15 0.27 -10.45
C GLY A 562 -39.47 0.20 -8.95
N THR A 563 -39.73 1.35 -8.33
CA THR A 563 -40.21 1.43 -6.95
C THR A 563 -41.67 0.97 -6.86
N PRO A 564 -42.18 0.61 -5.67
CA PRO A 564 -43.59 0.26 -5.50
C PRO A 564 -44.55 1.34 -6.03
N ALA A 565 -44.22 2.62 -5.82
CA ALA A 565 -45.00 3.75 -6.35
C ALA A 565 -45.01 3.77 -7.89
N HIS A 566 -43.85 3.58 -8.53
CA HIS A 566 -43.77 3.55 -9.98
C HIS A 566 -44.53 2.37 -10.58
N LEU A 567 -44.41 1.18 -9.98
CA LEU A 567 -45.13 -0.02 -10.43
C LEU A 567 -46.64 0.11 -10.25
N ALA A 568 -47.10 0.81 -9.21
CA ALA A 568 -48.51 1.12 -9.02
C ALA A 568 -49.03 2.05 -10.11
N ALA A 569 -48.34 3.17 -10.36
CA ALA A 569 -48.68 4.11 -11.43
C ALA A 569 -48.66 3.46 -12.82
N LEU A 570 -47.70 2.55 -13.07
CA LEU A 570 -47.60 1.78 -14.31
C LEU A 570 -48.80 0.84 -14.50
N ARG A 571 -49.30 0.19 -13.44
CA ARG A 571 -50.51 -0.65 -13.49
C ARG A 571 -51.79 0.17 -13.67
N GLU A 572 -51.87 1.33 -13.02
CA GLU A 572 -53.06 2.18 -13.04
C GLU A 572 -53.24 2.89 -14.39
N HIS A 573 -52.15 3.46 -14.93
CA HIS A 573 -52.22 4.29 -16.12
C HIS A 573 -51.71 3.61 -17.40
N GLY A 574 -51.18 2.39 -17.28
CA GLY A 574 -50.46 1.71 -18.35
C GLY A 574 -49.11 2.37 -18.68
N PRO A 575 -48.29 1.78 -19.55
CA PRO A 575 -47.02 2.36 -19.97
C PRO A 575 -47.19 3.51 -20.96
N CYS A 576 -46.57 4.65 -20.69
CA CYS A 576 -46.40 5.73 -21.67
C CYS A 576 -45.27 5.43 -22.68
N ALA A 577 -45.11 6.31 -23.67
CA ALA A 577 -44.08 6.19 -24.72
C ALA A 577 -42.64 6.14 -24.20
N GLU A 578 -42.40 6.56 -22.96
CA GLU A 578 -41.06 6.69 -22.36
C GLU A 578 -40.73 5.51 -21.44
N HIS A 579 -41.58 4.48 -21.41
CA HIS A 579 -41.29 3.20 -20.77
C HIS A 579 -40.58 2.25 -21.74
N ARG A 580 -39.60 1.51 -21.21
CA ARG A 580 -38.81 0.50 -21.94
C ARG A 580 -39.63 -0.77 -22.06
N ARG A 581 -40.25 -1.00 -23.21
CA ARG A 581 -41.22 -2.08 -23.43
C ARG A 581 -40.57 -3.47 -23.34
N SER A 582 -39.26 -3.57 -23.51
CA SER A 582 -38.51 -4.81 -23.35
C SER A 582 -38.33 -5.24 -21.88
N PHE A 583 -38.56 -4.35 -20.90
CA PHE A 583 -38.35 -4.65 -19.48
C PHE A 583 -39.57 -5.39 -18.92
N ALA A 584 -39.34 -6.44 -18.14
CA ALA A 584 -40.40 -7.38 -17.73
C ALA A 584 -41.65 -6.71 -17.11
N PRO A 585 -41.54 -5.78 -16.13
CA PRO A 585 -42.74 -5.14 -15.55
C PRO A 585 -43.55 -4.32 -16.56
N VAL A 586 -42.88 -3.73 -17.56
CA VAL A 586 -43.54 -2.93 -18.61
C VAL A 586 -44.22 -3.85 -19.61
N ARG A 587 -43.53 -4.92 -20.03
CA ARG A 587 -44.08 -5.93 -20.94
C ARG A 587 -45.30 -6.64 -20.35
N GLU A 588 -45.24 -7.02 -19.08
CA GLU A 588 -46.36 -7.65 -18.37
C GLU A 588 -47.61 -6.75 -18.34
N CYS A 589 -47.43 -5.43 -18.15
CA CYS A 589 -48.53 -4.47 -18.24
C CYS A 589 -49.09 -4.29 -19.67
N LEU A 590 -48.31 -4.56 -20.72
CA LEU A 590 -48.78 -4.53 -22.11
C LEU A 590 -49.54 -5.80 -22.50
N GLU A 591 -49.19 -6.94 -21.87
CA GLU A 591 -49.76 -8.26 -22.15
C GLU A 591 -51.02 -8.55 -21.32
N ALA A 592 -51.25 -7.84 -20.21
CA ALA A 592 -52.47 -7.91 -19.42
C ALA A 592 -53.56 -6.97 -19.99
N PRO A 593 -54.74 -7.46 -20.40
CA PRO A 593 -55.82 -6.58 -20.87
C PRO A 593 -56.33 -5.69 -19.72
N PRO A 594 -56.75 -4.44 -20.00
CA PRO A 594 -57.27 -3.56 -18.96
C PRO A 594 -58.52 -4.18 -18.33
N THR A 595 -58.51 -4.37 -17.01
CA THR A 595 -59.70 -4.75 -16.25
C THR A 595 -60.70 -3.60 -16.34
N SER A 596 -61.65 -3.69 -17.26
CA SER A 596 -62.84 -2.84 -17.25
C SER A 596 -63.53 -3.01 -15.91
N ALA A 597 -63.78 -1.90 -15.22
CA ALA A 597 -64.75 -1.83 -14.14
C ALA A 597 -66.08 -2.43 -14.65
N ILE A 598 -66.40 -3.65 -14.18
CA ILE A 598 -67.74 -4.19 -14.28
C ILE A 598 -68.44 -3.74 -13.00
N ASP A 599 -69.32 -2.75 -13.17
CA ASP A 599 -70.44 -2.49 -12.29
C ASP A 599 -71.16 -3.80 -11.96
N ILE A 600 -71.27 -4.13 -10.68
CA ILE A 600 -72.41 -4.89 -10.18
C ILE A 600 -72.96 -4.14 -8.97
N ALA A 601 -73.88 -3.24 -9.28
CA ALA A 601 -74.98 -2.91 -8.40
C ALA A 601 -76.03 -4.04 -8.43
N ILE A 602 -76.77 -4.16 -7.33
CA ILE A 602 -78.06 -4.87 -7.16
C ILE A 602 -77.96 -6.39 -6.86
N ALA A 603 -77.98 -6.75 -5.57
CA ALA A 603 -79.12 -7.35 -4.85
C ALA A 603 -78.65 -7.94 -3.51
#